data_AF-A0A5D4R8C7-F1
#
_entry.id   AF-A0A5D4R8C7-F1
#
_cell.length_a   1.000
_cell.length_b   1.000
_cell.length_c   1.000
_cell.angle_alpha   90.00
_cell.angle_beta   90.00
_cell.angle_gamma   90.00
#
_symmetry.space_group_name_H-M   'P 1'
#
loop_
_entity.id
_entity.type
_entity.pdbx_description
1 polymer ?
#
loop_
_entity_poly.entity_id
_entity_poly.type
_entity_poly.pdbx_seq_one_letter_code
_entity_poly.pdbx_strand_id
1 'polypeptide(L)' 'MEWVLDLDGRTLVESEALEMKPERVVSVSKYDDGTWIKFIHEAGKVRMESNKTLELQADGRTLKIQG' A
#
# COMPACT_ATOMS: atom_id res chain seq x y z
N MET A 1 -5.34 8.92 -11.36
CA MET A 1 -5.30 9.67 -10.08
C MET A 1 -4.16 9.07 -9.28
N GLU A 2 -3.21 9.89 -8.86
CA GLU A 2 -2.02 9.48 -8.10
C GLU A 2 -2.31 9.70 -6.61
N TRP A 3 -2.09 8.68 -5.79
CA TRP A 3 -2.25 8.74 -4.34
C TRP A 3 -0.88 8.83 -3.70
N VAL A 4 -0.74 9.69 -2.70
CA VAL A 4 0.46 9.75 -1.85
C VAL A 4 0.20 8.91 -0.63
N LEU A 5 1.14 8.03 -0.29
CA LEU A 5 1.07 7.24 0.92
C LEU A 5 1.98 7.87 1.99
N ASP A 6 1.39 8.40 3.05
CA ASP A 6 2.13 8.85 4.22
C ASP A 6 2.43 7.64 5.12
N LEU A 7 3.70 7.26 5.14
CA LEU A 7 4.23 6.13 5.90
C LEU A 7 4.40 6.44 7.39
N ASP A 8 4.26 7.71 7.80
CA ASP A 8 4.43 8.16 9.19
C ASP A 8 5.80 7.79 9.76
N GLY A 9 6.86 7.95 8.95
CA GLY A 9 8.24 7.66 9.33
C GLY A 9 8.65 6.18 9.32
N ARG A 10 7.77 5.26 8.88
CA ARG A 10 8.08 3.83 8.76
C ARG A 10 9.17 3.54 7.73
N THR A 11 10.04 2.58 8.05
CA THR A 11 11.10 2.13 7.16
C THR A 11 10.68 0.85 6.44
N LEU A 12 10.76 0.82 5.11
CA LEU A 12 10.53 -0.38 4.33
C LEU A 12 11.63 -1.40 4.63
N VAL A 13 11.26 -2.59 5.13
CA VAL A 13 12.21 -3.67 5.43
C VAL A 13 12.18 -4.79 4.39
N GLU A 14 11.03 -5.02 3.78
CA GLU A 14 10.86 -6.08 2.78
C GLU A 14 9.81 -5.65 1.74
N SER A 15 10.07 -5.96 0.48
CA SER A 15 9.10 -5.82 -0.59
C SER A 15 9.15 -7.04 -1.48
N GLU A 16 8.01 -7.70 -1.66
CA GLU A 16 7.89 -8.93 -2.44
C GLU A 16 6.72 -8.84 -3.43
N ALA A 17 6.91 -9.37 -4.63
CA ALA A 17 5.84 -9.59 -5.59
C ALA A 17 5.33 -11.02 -5.41
N LEU A 18 4.10 -11.17 -4.90
CA LEU A 18 3.47 -12.48 -4.68
C LEU A 18 2.90 -13.06 -5.99
N GLU A 19 2.44 -12.21 -6.89
CA GLU A 19 1.88 -12.61 -8.18
C GLU A 19 2.27 -11.57 -9.23
N MET A 20 2.78 -12.05 -10.37
CA MET A 20 3.06 -11.22 -11.55
C MET A 20 2.50 -11.91 -12.79
N LYS A 21 1.30 -11.51 -13.18
CA LYS A 21 0.64 -11.91 -14.42
C LYS A 21 0.27 -10.66 -15.24
N PRO A 22 0.09 -10.79 -16.57
CA PRO A 22 -0.28 -9.66 -17.42
C PRO A 22 -1.53 -8.91 -16.94
N GLU A 23 -2.51 -9.65 -16.44
CA GLU A 23 -3.81 -9.12 -15.99
C GLU A 23 -3.84 -8.75 -14.50
N ARG A 24 -2.83 -9.20 -13.73
CA ARG A 24 -2.85 -9.10 -12.27
C ARG A 24 -1.45 -9.07 -11.66
N VAL A 25 -1.16 -8.04 -10.87
CA VAL A 25 0.06 -7.94 -10.06
C VAL A 25 -0.33 -7.79 -8.59
N VAL A 26 0.25 -8.63 -7.73
CA VAL A 26 0.10 -8.54 -6.28
C VAL A 26 1.47 -8.35 -5.65
N SER A 27 1.66 -7.28 -4.90
CA SER A 27 2.89 -7.03 -4.14
C SER A 27 2.56 -6.72 -2.68
N VAL A 28 3.48 -7.05 -1.79
CA VAL A 28 3.40 -6.74 -0.36
C VAL A 28 4.67 -6.02 0.05
N SER A 29 4.51 -4.90 0.76
CA SER A 29 5.58 -4.16 1.40
C SER A 29 5.41 -4.27 2.91
N LYS A 30 6.46 -4.69 3.62
CA LYS A 30 6.49 -4.83 5.08
C LYS A 30 7.45 -3.78 5.65
N TYR A 31 7.07 -3.23 6.79
CA TYR A 31 7.79 -2.15 7.47
C TYR A 31 8.35 -2.61 8.82
N ASP A 32 9.30 -1.84 9.35
CA ASP A 32 10.03 -2.10 10.58
C ASP A 32 9.17 -2.26 11.84
N ASP A 33 8.01 -1.62 11.89
CA ASP A 33 7.03 -1.74 12.97
C ASP A 33 6.05 -2.94 12.81
N GLY A 34 6.28 -3.79 11.80
CA GLY A 34 5.40 -4.93 11.47
C GLY A 34 4.15 -4.55 10.68
N THR A 35 3.99 -3.28 10.29
CA THR A 35 2.97 -2.86 9.32
C THR A 35 3.24 -3.52 7.97
N TRP A 36 2.19 -3.89 7.26
CA TRP A 36 2.29 -4.28 5.86
C TRP A 36 1.23 -3.60 5.01
N ILE A 37 1.56 -3.43 3.74
CA ILE A 37 0.66 -2.91 2.71
C ILE A 37 0.74 -3.82 1.51
N LYS A 38 -0.43 -4.26 1.04
CA LYS A 38 -0.59 -5.10 -0.12
C LYS A 38 -1.23 -4.29 -1.24
N PHE A 39 -0.57 -4.27 -2.39
CA PHE A 39 -1.09 -3.67 -3.61
C PHE A 39 -1.58 -4.78 -4.53
N ILE A 40 -2.79 -4.63 -5.04
CA ILE A 40 -3.41 -5.53 -6.01
C ILE A 40 -3.78 -4.69 -7.23
N HIS A 41 -3.05 -4.89 -8.31
CA HIS A 41 -3.33 -4.29 -9.61
C HIS A 41 -4.07 -5.33 -10.43
N GLU A 42 -5.32 -5.07 -10.81
CA GLU A 42 -6.12 -6.00 -11.61
C GLU A 42 -7.06 -5.22 -12.55
N ALA A 43 -7.04 -5.56 -13.84
CA ALA A 43 -7.93 -4.96 -14.85
C ALA A 43 -7.98 -3.41 -14.82
N GLY A 44 -6.83 -2.77 -14.64
CA GLY A 44 -6.71 -1.30 -14.57
C GLY A 44 -7.16 -0.67 -13.25
N LYS A 45 -7.57 -1.47 -12.27
CA LYS A 45 -7.89 -1.03 -10.90
C LYS A 45 -6.70 -1.32 -10.00
N VAL A 46 -6.50 -0.42 -9.04
CA VAL A 46 -5.54 -0.61 -7.95
C VAL A 46 -6.32 -0.68 -6.65
N ARG A 47 -6.12 -1.76 -5.91
CA ARG A 47 -6.65 -1.93 -4.56
C ARG A 47 -5.48 -2.01 -3.58
N MET A 48 -5.64 -1.33 -2.46
CA MET A 48 -4.67 -1.33 -1.37
C MET A 48 -5.30 -1.98 -0.14
N GLU A 49 -4.57 -2.88 0.49
CA GLU A 49 -4.95 -3.53 1.76
C GLU A 49 -3.83 -3.33 2.77
N SER A 50 -4.14 -3.21 4.05
CA SER A 50 -3.14 -3.09 5.12
C SER A 50 -3.66 -3.75 6.41
N ASN A 51 -2.75 -4.16 7.30
CA ASN A 51 -3.10 -4.53 8.68
C ASN A 51 -3.36 -3.31 9.58
N LYS A 52 -3.12 -2.11 9.09
CA LYS A 52 -3.41 -0.84 9.75
C LYS A 52 -4.56 -0.14 9.05
N THR A 53 -5.20 0.78 9.75
CA THR A 53 -6.26 1.61 9.16
C THR A 53 -5.63 2.64 8.22
N LEU A 54 -6.20 2.78 7.03
CA LEU A 54 -5.80 3.80 6.05
C LEU A 54 -6.84 4.91 6.06
N GLU A 55 -6.39 6.15 6.27
CA GLU A 55 -7.27 7.31 6.31
C GLU A 55 -6.92 8.32 5.22
N LEU A 56 -7.93 8.64 4.41
CA LEU A 56 -7.82 9.69 3.41
C LEU A 56 -7.79 11.06 4.10
N GLN A 57 -6.69 11.77 3.91
CA GLN A 57 -6.50 13.11 4.44
C GLN A 57 -7.38 14.14 3.73
N ALA A 58 -7.52 15.32 4.34
CA ALA A 58 -8.37 16.40 3.84
C ALA A 58 -7.96 16.94 2.46
N ASP A 59 -6.73 16.68 2.01
CA ASP A 59 -6.24 17.04 0.67
C ASP A 59 -6.85 16.18 -0.46
N GLY A 60 -7.57 15.11 -0.11
CA GLY A 60 -8.21 14.20 -1.06
C GLY A 60 -7.24 13.35 -1.87
N ARG A 61 -5.94 13.30 -1.51
CA ARG A 61 -4.89 12.57 -2.25
C ARG A 61 -3.93 11.79 -1.38
N THR A 62 -3.79 12.15 -0.10
CA THR A 62 -2.88 11.47 0.81
C THR A 62 -3.63 10.42 1.62
N LEU A 63 -3.16 9.18 1.59
CA LEU A 63 -3.59 8.11 2.48
C LEU A 63 -2.55 7.99 3.59
N LYS A 64 -2.96 8.23 4.83
CA LYS A 64 -2.11 8.08 6.01
C LYS A 64 -2.37 6.73 6.67
N ILE A 65 -1.31 6.06 7.07
CA ILE A 65 -1.38 4.83 7.87
C ILE A 65 -1.55 5.23 9.34
N GLN A 66 -2.66 4.84 9.96
CA GLN A 66 -2.90 5.03 11.38
C GLN A 66 -2.15 3.97 12.20
N GLY A 67 -1.43 4.43 13.23
CA GLY A 67 -0.64 3.60 14.15
C GLY A 67 -1.49 2.71 15.04
#